data_AF-A0ABD2QMM1-F1
#
_entry.id   AF-A0ABD2QMM1-F1
#
_cell.length_a   1.000
_cell.length_b   1.000
_cell.length_c   1.000
_cell.angle_alpha   90.00
_cell.angle_beta   90.00
_cell.angle_gamma   90.00
#
_symmetry.space_group_name_H-M   'P 1'
#
loop_
_entity.id
_entity.type
_entity.pdbx_description
1 polymer ?
#
loop_
_entity_poly.entity_id
_entity_poly.type
_entity_poly.pdbx_seq_one_letter_code
_entity_poly.pdbx_strand_id
1 'polypeptide(L)'
;MVDVFTPPQQCWATLPALGSLIVFTGFLVLVFRIVRFVTRMQQLWRVKFYCENVLNLPSSGAELEDVAWYIVQKNLIKAQREFQFSPQKQYLDELDIYNRILRKENYLIALINQYAIPVKFQLPRLISFTGFSIYLPNIYLWNLELLFFYSPWAPFVHQHQLHNDYKWITKRERLAKNFANMSMILGLINLALLPFIFIIQILIFLCSNAEKIRYEPHTFFGRSWSNYAHYILRHYNELPHEFSNRLTSAHFHASKYLDAFSSQLAVVTATNVRMLAGGVSFLMLAINLVCDDFIHLPGWLAIAIGAGMLARVCSKVG
;
A
#
# COMPACT_ATOMS: atom_id res chain seq x y z
N MET A 1 37.73 -11.94 -3.17
CA MET A 1 36.39 -11.43 -2.79
C MET A 1 36.02 -11.66 -1.32
N VAL A 2 36.92 -12.17 -0.48
CA VAL A 2 36.69 -12.33 0.98
C VAL A 2 37.28 -11.16 1.77
N ASP A 3 38.23 -10.41 1.20
CA ASP A 3 38.97 -9.32 1.89
C ASP A 3 38.13 -8.08 2.23
N VAL A 4 36.91 -7.96 1.68
CA VAL A 4 35.98 -6.86 2.00
C VAL A 4 35.18 -7.16 3.26
N PHE A 5 34.98 -8.44 3.60
CA PHE A 5 34.20 -8.83 4.77
C PHE A 5 35.12 -9.02 5.97
N THR A 6 35.04 -8.11 6.93
CA THR A 6 35.69 -8.29 8.23
C THR A 6 35.14 -9.54 8.91
N PRO A 7 35.97 -10.33 9.62
CA PRO A 7 35.49 -11.50 10.34
C PRO A 7 34.42 -11.09 11.36
N PRO A 8 33.39 -11.93 11.58
CA PRO A 8 32.20 -11.55 12.34
C PRO A 8 32.54 -11.07 13.76
N GLN A 9 33.50 -11.71 14.42
CA GLN A 9 33.94 -11.33 15.77
C GLN A 9 34.47 -9.89 15.85
N GLN A 10 35.21 -9.43 14.82
CA GLN A 10 35.71 -8.05 14.76
C GLN A 10 34.59 -7.07 14.40
N CYS A 11 33.63 -7.47 13.57
CA CYS A 11 32.47 -6.64 13.21
C CYS A 11 31.58 -6.33 14.42
N TRP A 12 31.27 -7.36 15.23
CA TRP A 12 30.49 -7.16 16.46
C TRP A 12 31.22 -6.30 17.50
N ALA A 13 32.55 -6.42 17.59
CA ALA A 13 33.37 -5.63 18.51
C ALA A 13 33.52 -4.15 18.10
N THR A 14 33.44 -3.87 16.80
CA THR A 14 33.59 -2.51 16.23
C THR A 14 32.28 -1.77 16.04
N LEU A 15 31.14 -2.41 16.35
CA LEU A 15 29.82 -1.85 16.12
C LEU A 15 29.59 -0.61 17.03
N PRO A 16 29.24 0.56 16.46
CA PRO A 16 28.96 1.75 17.27
C PRO A 16 27.70 1.55 18.13
N ALA A 17 27.60 2.28 19.25
CA ALA A 17 26.48 2.16 20.19
C ALA A 17 25.11 2.36 19.52
N LEU A 18 25.00 3.31 18.59
CA LEU A 18 23.78 3.52 17.79
C LEU A 18 23.44 2.31 16.91
N GLY A 19 24.45 1.69 16.29
CA GLY A 19 24.28 0.47 15.49
C GLY A 19 23.78 -0.69 16.35
N SER A 20 24.34 -0.86 17.55
CA SER A 20 23.89 -1.88 18.50
C SER A 20 22.43 -1.67 18.94
N LEU A 21 22.04 -0.42 19.22
CA LEU A 21 20.65 -0.08 19.57
C LEU A 21 19.66 -0.37 18.43
N ILE A 22 20.05 -0.07 17.18
CA ILE A 22 19.23 -0.37 15.99
C ILE A 22 19.07 -1.88 15.82
N VAL A 23 20.16 -2.65 15.94
CA VAL A 23 20.12 -4.12 15.82
C VAL A 23 19.26 -4.72 16.93
N PHE A 24 19.41 -4.26 18.17
CA PHE A 24 18.60 -4.70 19.31
C PHE A 24 17.11 -4.39 19.11
N THR A 25 16.79 -3.17 18.68
CA THR A 25 15.40 -2.76 18.38
C THR A 25 14.83 -3.59 17.22
N GLY A 26 15.62 -3.83 16.18
CA GLY A 26 15.25 -4.69 15.05
C GLY A 26 14.96 -6.12 15.47
N PHE A 27 15.77 -6.68 16.38
CA PHE A 27 15.54 -8.01 16.96
C PHE A 27 14.23 -8.06 17.76
N LEU A 28 13.95 -7.07 18.62
CA LEU A 28 12.68 -7.00 19.35
C LEU A 28 11.47 -6.93 18.41
N VAL A 29 11.56 -6.11 17.35
CA VAL A 29 10.51 -6.02 16.32
C VAL A 29 10.35 -7.35 15.59
N LEU A 30 11.43 -8.07 15.29
CA LEU A 30 11.40 -9.39 14.67
C LEU A 30 10.69 -10.40 15.57
N VAL A 31 11.06 -10.49 16.85
CA VAL A 31 10.42 -11.37 17.83
C VAL A 31 8.93 -11.05 17.92
N PHE A 32 8.56 -9.77 18.05
CA PHE A 32 7.16 -9.36 18.06
C PHE A 32 6.41 -9.77 16.79
N ARG A 33 7.02 -9.60 15.62
CA ARG A 33 6.44 -10.04 14.34
C ARG A 33 6.26 -11.56 14.27
N ILE A 34 7.22 -12.34 14.78
CA ILE A 34 7.14 -13.80 14.84
C ILE A 34 5.98 -14.22 15.75
N VAL A 35 5.88 -13.66 16.96
CA VAL A 35 4.77 -13.96 17.89
C VAL A 35 3.41 -13.62 17.23
N ARG A 36 3.31 -12.46 16.59
CA ARG A 36 2.10 -12.06 15.86
C ARG A 36 1.80 -12.98 14.66
N PHE A 37 2.84 -13.45 13.97
CA PHE A 37 2.69 -14.40 12.87
C PHE A 37 2.17 -15.75 13.37
N VAL A 38 2.74 -16.29 14.44
CA VAL A 38 2.31 -17.56 15.04
C VAL A 38 0.86 -17.49 15.51
N THR A 39 0.48 -16.43 16.23
CA THR A 39 -0.91 -16.24 16.69
C THR A 39 -1.90 -16.10 15.52
N ARG A 40 -1.52 -15.37 14.46
CA ARG A 40 -2.32 -15.29 13.22
C ARG A 40 -2.43 -16.64 12.51
N MET A 41 -1.35 -17.40 12.45
CA MET A 41 -1.35 -18.74 11.85
C MET A 41 -2.27 -19.69 12.63
N GLN A 42 -2.26 -19.65 13.96
CA GLN A 42 -3.21 -20.41 14.79
C GLN A 42 -4.68 -19.99 14.55
N GLN A 43 -4.93 -18.70 14.31
CA GLN A 43 -6.28 -18.23 13.94
C GLN A 43 -6.69 -18.75 12.55
N LEU A 44 -5.81 -18.64 11.56
CA LEU A 44 -6.07 -19.12 10.20
C LEU A 44 -6.26 -20.64 10.16
N TRP A 45 -5.50 -21.40 10.96
CA TRP A 45 -5.70 -22.84 11.10
C TRP A 45 -7.08 -23.20 11.66
N ARG A 46 -7.58 -22.44 12.64
CA ARG A 46 -8.95 -22.62 13.15
C ARG A 46 -10.00 -22.32 12.07
N VAL A 47 -9.78 -21.27 11.28
CA VAL A 47 -10.67 -20.95 10.14
C VAL A 47 -10.63 -22.04 9.09
N LYS A 48 -9.44 -22.57 8.76
CA LYS A 48 -9.28 -23.70 7.84
C LYS A 48 -10.05 -24.93 8.34
N PHE A 49 -9.85 -25.30 9.60
CA PHE A 49 -10.57 -26.42 10.22
C PHE A 49 -12.09 -26.22 10.17
N TYR A 50 -12.56 -24.99 10.38
CA TYR A 50 -13.97 -24.65 10.25
C TYR A 50 -14.47 -24.80 8.79
N CYS A 51 -13.69 -24.36 7.81
CA CYS A 51 -14.03 -24.52 6.40
C CYS A 51 -14.15 -26.00 5.98
N GLU A 52 -13.22 -26.84 6.44
CA GLU A 52 -13.21 -28.26 6.08
C GLU A 52 -14.33 -29.04 6.78
N ASN A 53 -14.49 -28.86 8.10
CA ASN A 53 -15.37 -29.72 8.90
C ASN A 53 -16.80 -29.19 9.06
N VAL A 54 -17.02 -27.87 8.96
CA VAL A 54 -18.34 -27.26 9.16
C VAL A 54 -18.95 -26.82 7.84
N LEU A 55 -18.16 -26.15 6.99
CA LEU A 55 -18.65 -25.68 5.68
C LEU A 55 -18.58 -26.76 4.59
N ASN A 56 -17.99 -27.92 4.88
CA ASN A 56 -17.77 -29.04 3.96
C ASN A 56 -17.10 -28.59 2.65
N LEU A 57 -16.12 -27.69 2.76
CA LEU A 57 -15.32 -27.24 1.62
C LEU A 57 -14.16 -28.21 1.37
N PRO A 58 -13.71 -28.36 0.11
CA PRO A 58 -12.61 -29.26 -0.22
C PRO A 58 -11.32 -28.84 0.51
N SER A 59 -10.61 -29.84 1.06
CA SER A 59 -9.34 -29.64 1.76
C SER A 59 -8.15 -29.41 0.82
N SER A 60 -8.32 -29.77 -0.47
CA SER A 60 -7.31 -29.55 -1.51
C SER A 60 -7.27 -28.09 -1.92
N GLY A 61 -6.09 -27.47 -1.86
CA GLY A 61 -5.93 -26.04 -2.17
C GLY A 61 -6.38 -25.66 -3.58
N ALA A 62 -6.15 -26.54 -4.57
CA ALA A 62 -6.52 -26.29 -5.96
C ALA A 62 -8.05 -26.26 -6.16
N GLU A 63 -8.78 -27.17 -5.51
CA GLU A 63 -10.24 -27.20 -5.61
C GLU A 63 -10.89 -26.02 -4.87
N LEU A 64 -10.25 -25.51 -3.81
CA LEU A 64 -10.74 -24.35 -3.06
C LEU A 64 -10.63 -23.05 -3.87
N GLU A 65 -9.61 -22.91 -4.72
CA GLU A 65 -9.44 -21.73 -5.60
C GLU A 65 -10.58 -21.59 -6.61
N ASP A 66 -11.15 -22.71 -7.06
CA ASP A 66 -12.29 -22.72 -8.00
C ASP A 66 -13.64 -22.45 -7.30
N VAL A 67 -13.70 -22.46 -5.97
CA VAL A 67 -14.94 -22.21 -5.24
C VAL A 67 -15.29 -20.74 -5.25
N ALA A 68 -16.38 -20.40 -5.94
CA ALA A 68 -16.94 -19.06 -5.91
C ALA A 68 -17.42 -18.66 -4.49
N TRP A 69 -17.22 -17.38 -4.13
CA TRP A 69 -17.59 -16.86 -2.81
C TRP A 69 -19.06 -17.09 -2.44
N TYR A 70 -19.99 -17.03 -3.41
CA TYR A 70 -21.40 -17.26 -3.15
C TYR A 70 -21.69 -18.69 -2.61
N ILE A 71 -20.87 -19.69 -2.99
CA ILE A 71 -21.00 -21.07 -2.48
C ILE A 71 -20.62 -21.10 -1.01
N VAL A 72 -19.50 -20.46 -0.65
CA VAL A 72 -19.04 -20.33 0.74
C VAL A 72 -20.11 -19.63 1.57
N GLN A 73 -20.67 -18.53 1.07
CA GLN A 73 -21.74 -17.78 1.73
C GLN A 73 -23.00 -18.65 1.96
N LYS A 74 -23.44 -19.38 0.95
CA LYS A 74 -24.60 -20.28 1.04
C LYS A 74 -24.38 -21.38 2.07
N ASN A 75 -23.19 -21.99 2.11
CA ASN A 75 -22.86 -23.00 3.10
C ASN A 75 -22.78 -22.41 4.51
N LEU A 76 -22.30 -21.17 4.65
CA LEU A 76 -22.24 -20.48 5.94
C LEU A 76 -23.65 -20.18 6.49
N ILE A 77 -24.59 -19.77 5.63
CA ILE A 77 -25.99 -19.55 6.02
C ILE A 77 -26.65 -20.87 6.45
N LYS A 78 -26.34 -21.98 5.76
CA LYS A 78 -26.82 -23.33 6.17
C LYS A 78 -26.22 -23.75 7.51
N ALA A 79 -24.91 -23.62 7.68
CA ALA A 79 -24.20 -23.98 8.90
C ALA A 79 -24.68 -23.17 10.12
N GLN A 80 -25.11 -21.91 9.93
CA GLN A 80 -25.71 -21.13 11.01
C GLN A 80 -26.99 -21.78 11.57
N ARG A 81 -27.77 -22.45 10.73
CA ARG A 81 -29.00 -23.14 11.16
C ARG A 81 -28.68 -24.36 12.02
N GLU A 82 -27.59 -25.03 11.73
CA GLU A 82 -27.16 -26.28 12.39
C GLU A 82 -26.39 -25.99 13.69
N PHE A 83 -25.41 -25.08 13.66
CA PHE A 83 -24.46 -24.85 14.75
C PHE A 83 -24.68 -23.56 15.54
N GLN A 84 -25.56 -22.66 15.07
CA GLN A 84 -25.94 -21.40 15.73
C GLN A 84 -24.76 -20.58 16.31
N PHE A 85 -23.73 -20.31 15.50
CA PHE A 85 -22.55 -19.56 15.96
C PHE A 85 -22.83 -18.07 16.27
N SER A 86 -23.89 -17.49 15.72
CA SER A 86 -24.35 -16.13 16.07
C SER A 86 -25.54 -16.17 17.06
N PRO A 87 -25.33 -16.02 18.38
CA PRO A 87 -26.39 -16.20 19.38
C PRO A 87 -27.50 -15.15 19.30
N GLN A 88 -27.22 -13.98 18.72
CA GLN A 88 -28.18 -12.86 18.63
C GLN A 88 -29.20 -12.99 17.48
N LYS A 89 -28.94 -13.87 16.51
CA LYS A 89 -29.80 -14.04 15.32
C LYS A 89 -29.82 -15.51 14.90
N GLN A 90 -30.99 -16.14 14.95
CA GLN A 90 -31.18 -17.53 14.52
C GLN A 90 -31.03 -17.68 13.00
N TYR A 91 -31.48 -16.69 12.23
CA TYR A 91 -31.34 -16.65 10.77
C TYR A 91 -30.33 -15.57 10.37
N LEU A 92 -29.37 -15.95 9.53
CA LEU A 92 -28.38 -15.05 8.97
C LEU A 92 -28.75 -14.77 7.52
N ASP A 93 -28.84 -13.49 7.17
CA ASP A 93 -29.03 -13.06 5.79
C ASP A 93 -27.69 -12.86 5.08
N GLU A 94 -27.70 -12.87 3.75
CA GLU A 94 -26.53 -12.56 2.94
C GLU A 94 -25.99 -11.17 3.30
N LEU A 95 -26.88 -10.18 3.38
CA LEU A 95 -26.56 -8.81 3.73
C LEU A 95 -25.92 -8.67 5.12
N ASP A 96 -26.30 -9.53 6.08
CA ASP A 96 -25.68 -9.52 7.41
C ASP A 96 -24.20 -9.91 7.35
N ILE A 97 -23.82 -10.83 6.45
CA ILE A 97 -22.43 -11.25 6.23
C ILE A 97 -21.64 -10.09 5.62
N TYR A 98 -22.16 -9.47 4.55
CA TYR A 98 -21.52 -8.30 3.93
C TYR A 98 -21.32 -7.16 4.94
N ASN A 99 -22.35 -6.82 5.72
CA ASN A 99 -22.28 -5.77 6.74
C ASN A 99 -21.31 -6.07 7.90
N ARG A 100 -21.02 -7.35 8.17
CA ARG A 100 -19.99 -7.75 9.15
C ARG A 100 -18.59 -7.61 8.58
N ILE A 101 -18.38 -8.08 7.35
CA ILE A 101 -17.07 -8.04 6.68
C ILE A 101 -16.67 -6.60 6.36
N LEU A 102 -17.59 -5.82 5.78
CA LEU A 102 -17.33 -4.52 5.15
C LEU A 102 -17.65 -3.34 6.05
N ARG A 103 -17.90 -3.57 7.35
CA ARG A 103 -18.33 -2.52 8.29
C ARG A 103 -17.42 -1.31 8.23
N LYS A 104 -16.13 -1.55 8.38
CA LYS A 104 -15.09 -0.53 8.44
C LYS A 104 -14.96 0.19 7.11
N GLU A 105 -14.93 -0.57 6.02
CA GLU A 105 -14.81 -0.08 4.65
C GLU A 105 -15.99 0.83 4.30
N ASN A 106 -17.22 0.42 4.62
CA ASN A 106 -18.42 1.23 4.39
C ASN A 106 -18.39 2.56 5.15
N TYR A 107 -17.89 2.59 6.38
CA TYR A 107 -17.69 3.84 7.12
C TYR A 107 -16.66 4.75 6.45
N LEU A 108 -15.53 4.19 6.01
CA LEU A 108 -14.49 4.97 5.31
C LEU A 108 -14.99 5.52 3.97
N ILE A 109 -15.74 4.72 3.20
CA ILE A 109 -16.40 5.16 1.97
C ILE A 109 -17.33 6.35 2.28
N ALA A 110 -18.19 6.23 3.29
CA ALA A 110 -19.10 7.31 3.67
C ALA A 110 -18.36 8.59 4.09
N LEU A 111 -17.34 8.47 4.93
CA LEU A 111 -16.57 9.62 5.43
C LEU A 111 -15.82 10.35 4.31
N ILE A 112 -15.26 9.61 3.35
CA ILE A 112 -14.54 10.19 2.21
C ILE A 112 -15.53 10.83 1.22
N ASN A 113 -16.64 10.16 0.90
CA ASN A 113 -17.64 10.66 -0.03
C ASN A 113 -18.35 11.93 0.49
N GLN A 114 -18.54 12.02 1.80
CA GLN A 114 -19.10 13.22 2.46
C GLN A 114 -18.06 14.32 2.72
N TYR A 115 -16.80 14.13 2.30
CA TYR A 115 -15.70 15.06 2.59
C TYR A 115 -15.52 15.38 4.08
N ALA A 116 -15.91 14.45 4.97
CA ALA A 116 -15.73 14.61 6.41
C ALA A 116 -14.24 14.53 6.83
N ILE A 117 -13.40 13.95 5.97
CA ILE A 117 -11.96 13.81 6.16
C ILE A 117 -11.25 14.74 5.17
N PRO A 118 -10.22 15.50 5.61
CA PRO A 118 -9.47 16.39 4.74
C PRO A 118 -8.57 15.57 3.79
N VAL A 119 -9.05 15.33 2.58
CA VAL A 119 -8.28 14.65 1.51
C VAL A 119 -7.83 15.62 0.41
N LYS A 120 -8.54 16.74 0.26
CA LYS A 120 -8.23 17.79 -0.72
C LYS A 120 -7.46 18.91 -0.05
N PHE A 121 -6.23 19.15 -0.51
CA PHE A 121 -5.36 20.20 -0.01
C PHE A 121 -5.22 21.28 -1.09
N GLN A 122 -5.43 22.54 -0.69
CA GLN A 122 -5.16 23.68 -1.57
C GLN A 122 -3.66 23.90 -1.63
N LEU A 123 -3.10 23.90 -2.84
CA LEU A 123 -1.68 24.17 -3.06
C LEU A 123 -1.51 25.53 -3.72
N PRO A 124 -0.45 26.28 -3.39
CA PRO A 124 -0.09 27.48 -4.12
C PRO A 124 -0.01 27.20 -5.62
N ARG A 125 -0.50 28.14 -6.45
CA ARG A 125 -0.51 28.01 -7.92
C ARG A 125 0.88 27.79 -8.54
N LEU A 126 1.94 28.14 -7.81
CA LEU A 126 3.33 27.87 -8.22
C LEU A 126 3.64 26.36 -8.27
N ILE A 127 2.96 25.56 -7.45
CA ILE A 127 3.24 24.12 -7.26
C ILE A 127 2.23 23.25 -8.02
N SER A 128 0.98 23.71 -8.18
CA SER A 128 -0.06 22.96 -8.89
C SER A 128 -0.85 23.85 -9.85
N PHE A 129 -0.92 23.41 -11.11
CA PHE A 129 -1.72 24.06 -12.16
C PHE A 129 -3.23 24.03 -11.87
N THR A 130 -3.72 23.02 -11.15
CA THR A 130 -5.15 22.86 -10.80
C THR A 130 -5.54 23.58 -9.52
N GLY A 131 -4.58 24.08 -8.73
CA GLY A 131 -4.82 24.78 -7.45
C GLY A 131 -5.21 23.87 -6.27
N PHE A 132 -5.38 22.56 -6.49
CA PHE A 132 -5.60 21.59 -5.42
C PHE A 132 -4.89 20.26 -5.71
N SER A 133 -4.57 19.52 -4.66
CA SER A 133 -4.04 18.16 -4.74
C SER A 133 -4.81 17.24 -3.82
N ILE A 134 -5.03 16.01 -4.28
CA ILE A 134 -5.70 14.95 -3.54
C ILE A 134 -4.61 14.08 -2.93
N TYR A 135 -4.59 13.97 -1.61
CA TYR A 135 -3.54 13.24 -0.89
C TYR A 135 -4.15 12.22 0.08
N LEU A 136 -4.08 10.93 -0.28
CA LEU A 136 -4.58 9.82 0.52
C LEU A 136 -3.60 8.62 0.51
N PRO A 137 -2.39 8.78 1.07
CA PRO A 137 -1.42 7.68 1.11
C PRO A 137 -1.86 6.57 2.07
N ASN A 138 -1.30 5.37 1.90
CA ASN A 138 -1.59 4.21 2.77
C ASN A 138 -1.36 4.54 4.25
N ILE A 139 -0.28 5.23 4.59
CA ILE A 139 0.01 5.60 5.99
C ILE A 139 -1.07 6.50 6.60
N TYR A 140 -1.68 7.38 5.80
CA TYR A 140 -2.77 8.22 6.26
C TYR A 140 -4.05 7.41 6.49
N LEU A 141 -4.37 6.47 5.59
CA LEU A 141 -5.46 5.51 5.79
C LEU A 141 -5.25 4.70 7.08
N TRP A 142 -4.06 4.15 7.31
CA TRP A 142 -3.73 3.43 8.55
C TRP A 142 -3.94 4.30 9.80
N ASN A 143 -3.58 5.58 9.75
CA ASN A 143 -3.82 6.51 10.85
C ASN A 143 -5.31 6.77 11.09
N LEU A 144 -6.11 6.92 10.04
CA LEU A 144 -7.57 7.04 10.15
C LEU A 144 -8.18 5.78 10.77
N GLU A 145 -7.74 4.60 10.33
CA GLU A 145 -8.23 3.34 10.87
C GLU A 145 -7.88 3.17 12.35
N LEU A 146 -6.68 3.57 12.74
CA LEU A 146 -6.25 3.57 14.13
C LEU A 146 -7.12 4.52 14.97
N LEU A 147 -7.36 5.73 14.46
CA LEU A 147 -8.16 6.75 15.13
C LEU A 147 -9.63 6.32 15.30
N PHE A 148 -10.22 5.72 14.26
CA PHE A 148 -11.65 5.36 14.27
C PHE A 148 -11.96 3.98 14.86
N PHE A 149 -11.07 2.98 14.73
CA PHE A 149 -11.45 1.58 15.02
C PHE A 149 -10.53 0.84 15.98
N TYR A 150 -9.22 1.13 16.03
CA TYR A 150 -8.27 0.31 16.79
C TYR A 150 -7.75 0.94 18.08
N SER A 151 -7.82 2.26 18.23
CA SER A 151 -7.33 2.92 19.45
C SER A 151 -8.22 2.62 20.67
N PRO A 152 -7.68 2.60 21.90
CA PRO A 152 -8.48 2.37 23.11
C PRO A 152 -9.61 3.40 23.31
N TRP A 153 -9.43 4.61 22.78
CA TRP A 153 -10.39 5.71 22.81
C TRP A 153 -11.16 5.89 21.49
N ALA A 154 -11.07 4.90 20.59
CA ALA A 154 -11.80 4.89 19.34
C ALA A 154 -13.32 4.93 19.60
N PRO A 155 -14.12 5.50 18.68
CA PRO A 155 -15.57 5.44 18.74
C PRO A 155 -16.14 4.01 18.81
N PHE A 156 -15.48 3.05 18.16
CA PHE A 156 -15.93 1.65 18.10
C PHE A 156 -15.30 0.79 19.20
N VAL A 157 -16.16 0.22 20.03
CA VAL A 157 -15.84 -0.84 20.99
C VAL A 157 -15.73 -2.19 20.25
N HIS A 158 -14.62 -2.88 20.46
CA HIS A 158 -14.31 -4.18 19.86
C HIS A 158 -14.55 -4.24 18.34
N GLN A 159 -14.32 -3.15 17.60
CA GLN A 159 -14.51 -3.01 16.14
C GLN A 159 -15.94 -3.19 15.62
N HIS A 160 -16.91 -3.50 16.49
CA HIS A 160 -18.25 -3.89 16.07
C HIS A 160 -19.34 -2.97 16.62
N GLN A 161 -19.20 -2.45 17.84
CA GLN A 161 -20.25 -1.69 18.50
C GLN A 161 -19.81 -0.25 18.73
N LEU A 162 -20.63 0.73 18.36
CA LEU A 162 -20.34 2.13 18.68
C LEU A 162 -20.54 2.35 20.19
N HIS A 163 -19.61 3.05 20.83
CA HIS A 163 -19.74 3.40 22.24
C HIS A 163 -21.02 4.20 22.47
N ASN A 164 -21.78 3.87 23.51
CA ASN A 164 -23.13 4.43 23.72
C ASN A 164 -23.12 5.96 23.86
N ASP A 165 -22.02 6.56 24.32
CA ASP A 165 -21.88 8.00 24.44
C ASP A 165 -21.99 8.74 23.10
N TYR A 166 -21.58 8.12 21.98
CA TYR A 166 -21.68 8.72 20.65
C TYR A 166 -23.11 8.74 20.10
N LYS A 167 -24.07 8.08 20.77
CA LYS A 167 -25.49 8.14 20.41
C LYS A 167 -26.19 9.40 20.95
N TRP A 168 -25.60 10.04 21.96
CA TRP A 168 -26.21 11.18 22.64
C TRP A 168 -25.63 12.51 22.17
N ILE A 169 -26.48 13.39 21.65
CA ILE A 169 -26.05 14.70 21.13
C ILE A 169 -25.50 15.62 22.24
N THR A 170 -25.95 15.44 23.49
CA THR A 170 -25.52 16.22 24.66
C THR A 170 -24.04 16.09 24.96
N LYS A 171 -23.42 14.96 24.58
CA LYS A 171 -21.99 14.69 24.82
C LYS A 171 -21.08 15.11 23.66
N ARG A 172 -21.63 15.69 22.59
CA ARG A 172 -20.91 15.98 21.33
C ARG A 172 -19.64 16.79 21.53
N GLU A 173 -19.69 17.88 22.29
CA GLU A 173 -18.52 18.75 22.47
C GLU A 173 -17.38 18.05 23.21
N ARG A 174 -17.69 17.31 24.28
CA ARG A 174 -16.72 16.53 25.04
C ARG A 174 -16.07 15.46 24.15
N LEU A 175 -16.87 14.74 23.37
CA LEU A 175 -16.37 13.71 22.45
C LEU A 175 -15.52 14.31 21.32
N ALA A 176 -15.94 15.45 20.77
CA ALA A 176 -15.16 16.17 19.75
C ALA A 176 -13.80 16.63 20.29
N LYS A 177 -13.75 17.18 21.51
CA LYS A 177 -12.50 17.58 22.16
C LYS A 177 -11.57 16.39 22.40
N ASN A 178 -12.12 15.27 22.87
CA ASN A 178 -11.37 14.04 23.06
C ASN A 178 -10.80 13.53 21.72
N PHE A 179 -11.62 13.49 20.67
CA PHE A 179 -11.20 13.06 19.34
C PHE A 179 -10.10 13.97 18.77
N ALA A 180 -10.23 15.29 18.94
CA ALA A 180 -9.22 16.26 18.52
C ALA A 180 -7.88 16.04 19.25
N ASN A 181 -7.92 15.81 20.57
CA ASN A 181 -6.71 15.50 21.34
C ASN A 181 -6.04 14.20 20.86
N MET A 182 -6.82 13.15 20.57
CA MET A 182 -6.27 11.90 20.04
C MET A 182 -5.64 12.09 18.66
N SER A 183 -6.29 12.85 17.78
CA SER A 183 -5.75 13.19 16.47
C SER A 183 -4.44 13.99 16.58
N MET A 184 -4.36 14.93 17.52
CA MET A 184 -3.14 15.69 17.80
C MET A 184 -2.00 14.80 18.31
N ILE A 185 -2.28 13.92 19.28
CA ILE A 185 -1.27 12.98 19.82
C ILE A 185 -0.76 12.06 18.72
N LEU A 186 -1.66 11.51 17.89
CA LEU A 186 -1.27 10.66 16.76
C LEU A 186 -0.43 11.44 15.73
N GLY A 187 -0.78 12.70 15.49
CA GLY A 187 0.01 13.60 14.65
C GLY A 187 1.43 13.83 15.18
N LEU A 188 1.55 14.10 16.48
CA LEU A 188 2.85 14.29 17.15
C LEU A 188 3.72 13.02 17.11
N ILE A 189 3.11 11.85 17.31
CA ILE A 189 3.81 10.56 17.19
C ILE A 189 4.33 10.37 15.75
N ASN A 190 3.49 10.61 14.74
CA ASN A 190 3.90 10.50 13.34
C ASN A 190 5.01 11.50 12.98
N LEU A 191 4.95 12.72 13.53
CA LEU A 191 5.98 13.74 13.32
C LEU A 191 7.33 13.33 13.93
N ALA A 192 7.31 12.78 15.15
CA ALA A 192 8.52 12.27 15.82
C ALA A 192 9.13 11.07 15.06
N LEU A 193 8.30 10.21 14.48
CA LEU A 193 8.72 9.03 13.73
C LEU A 193 9.03 9.31 12.25
N LEU A 194 8.73 10.50 11.74
CA LEU A 194 8.88 10.88 10.33
C LEU A 194 10.25 10.54 9.72
N PRO A 195 11.41 10.91 10.32
CA PRO A 195 12.70 10.63 9.69
C PRO A 195 12.96 9.12 9.54
N PHE A 196 12.55 8.32 10.52
CA PHE A 196 12.70 6.86 10.48
C PHE A 196 11.79 6.23 9.45
N ILE A 197 10.50 6.61 9.42
CA ILE A 197 9.54 6.13 8.43
C ILE A 197 10.01 6.48 7.02
N PHE A 198 10.54 7.69 6.82
CA PHE A 198 11.01 8.15 5.52
C PHE A 198 12.21 7.33 5.00
N ILE A 199 13.22 7.09 5.84
CA ILE A 199 14.38 6.27 5.47
C ILE A 199 13.96 4.84 5.14
N ILE A 200 13.10 4.23 5.97
CA ILE A 200 12.59 2.88 5.73
C ILE A 200 11.79 2.83 4.43
N GLN A 201 10.96 3.84 4.15
CA GLN A 201 10.16 3.88 2.92
C GLN A 201 11.04 4.00 1.68
N ILE A 202 12.13 4.78 1.74
CA ILE A 202 13.12 4.85 0.65
C ILE A 202 13.79 3.49 0.45
N LEU A 203 14.24 2.84 1.53
CA LEU A 203 14.87 1.52 1.44
C LEU A 203 13.91 0.49 0.83
N ILE A 204 12.66 0.44 1.31
CA ILE A 204 11.65 -0.46 0.75
C ILE A 204 11.40 -0.13 -0.73
N PHE A 205 11.28 1.14 -1.08
CA PHE A 205 11.08 1.57 -2.47
C PHE A 205 12.25 1.12 -3.38
N LEU A 206 13.48 1.36 -2.96
CA LEU A 206 14.67 0.99 -3.70
C LEU A 206 14.79 -0.54 -3.81
N CYS A 207 14.67 -1.27 -2.70
CA CYS A 207 14.80 -2.74 -2.71
C CYS A 207 13.68 -3.42 -3.51
N SER A 208 12.42 -2.99 -3.35
CA SER A 208 11.29 -3.61 -4.04
C SER A 208 11.23 -3.30 -5.53
N ASN A 209 11.84 -2.20 -5.96
CA ASN A 209 11.80 -1.80 -7.36
C ASN A 209 13.18 -1.78 -8.05
N ALA A 210 14.27 -2.21 -7.40
CA ALA A 210 15.63 -2.21 -7.97
C ALA A 210 15.68 -2.93 -9.34
N GLU A 211 15.00 -4.07 -9.45
CA GLU A 211 14.89 -4.83 -10.70
C GLU A 211 14.18 -4.02 -11.78
N LYS A 212 13.04 -3.39 -11.45
CA LYS A 212 12.29 -2.53 -12.37
C LYS A 212 13.11 -1.31 -12.80
N ILE A 213 13.87 -0.69 -11.89
CA ILE A 213 14.75 0.46 -12.22
C ILE A 213 15.78 0.04 -13.27
N ARG A 214 16.33 -1.17 -13.13
CA ARG A 214 17.38 -1.66 -14.02
C ARG A 214 16.85 -2.10 -15.39
N TYR A 215 15.77 -2.87 -15.41
CA TYR A 215 15.30 -3.53 -16.63
C TYR A 215 14.18 -2.77 -17.34
N GLU A 216 13.22 -2.21 -16.60
CA GLU A 216 12.01 -1.60 -17.16
C GLU A 216 11.70 -0.22 -16.55
N PRO A 217 12.60 0.77 -16.69
CA PRO A 217 12.49 2.06 -15.99
C PRO A 217 11.28 2.89 -16.44
N HIS A 218 10.69 2.59 -17.60
CA HIS A 218 9.48 3.24 -18.09
C HIS A 218 8.22 2.83 -17.30
N THR A 219 8.22 1.68 -16.61
CA THR A 219 7.06 1.19 -15.85
C THR A 219 6.76 2.05 -14.63
N PHE A 220 7.73 2.81 -14.11
CA PHE A 220 7.53 3.75 -13.01
C PHE A 220 6.56 4.88 -13.33
N PHE A 221 6.52 5.28 -14.59
CA PHE A 221 5.60 6.30 -15.08
C PHE A 221 4.26 5.71 -15.52
N GLY A 222 4.07 4.39 -15.32
CA GLY A 222 2.79 3.73 -15.52
C GLY A 222 1.72 4.29 -14.58
N ARG A 223 0.48 4.34 -15.06
CA ARG A 223 -0.66 4.83 -14.28
C ARG A 223 -1.30 3.67 -13.52
N SER A 224 -1.56 3.90 -12.24
CA SER A 224 -2.33 3.00 -11.39
C SER A 224 -3.50 3.74 -10.74
N TRP A 225 -4.50 2.98 -10.32
CA TRP A 225 -5.62 3.54 -9.57
C TRP A 225 -5.13 4.07 -8.22
N SER A 226 -5.42 5.33 -7.92
CA SER A 226 -5.04 5.93 -6.64
C SER A 226 -5.88 5.36 -5.50
N ASN A 227 -5.34 5.38 -4.28
CA ASN A 227 -6.11 5.02 -3.08
C ASN A 227 -7.42 5.80 -2.96
N TYR A 228 -7.42 7.08 -3.33
CA TYR A 228 -8.63 7.89 -3.32
C TYR A 228 -9.71 7.34 -4.26
N ALA A 229 -9.31 6.92 -5.47
CA ALA A 229 -10.22 6.28 -6.41
C ALA A 229 -10.80 4.97 -5.85
N HIS A 230 -10.03 4.21 -5.05
CA HIS A 230 -10.51 2.98 -4.42
C HIS A 230 -11.66 3.20 -3.44
N TYR A 231 -11.80 4.39 -2.85
CA TYR A 231 -12.92 4.68 -1.92
C TYR A 231 -14.09 5.39 -2.61
N ILE A 232 -13.83 6.22 -3.62
CA ILE A 232 -14.89 6.93 -4.34
C ILE A 232 -15.63 6.05 -5.34
N LEU A 233 -14.90 5.20 -6.07
CA LEU A 233 -15.50 4.35 -7.10
C LEU A 233 -16.18 3.13 -6.49
N ARG A 234 -15.89 2.81 -5.23
CA ARG A 234 -16.39 1.62 -4.55
C ARG A 234 -17.82 1.81 -4.06
N HIS A 235 -18.66 0.81 -4.32
CA HIS A 235 -20.03 0.80 -3.82
C HIS A 235 -20.07 0.36 -2.35
N TYR A 236 -21.14 0.74 -1.66
CA TYR A 236 -21.45 0.18 -0.35
C TYR A 236 -21.66 -1.34 -0.47
N ASN A 237 -21.16 -2.09 0.50
CA ASN A 237 -21.26 -3.55 0.55
C ASN A 237 -20.62 -4.31 -0.64
N GLU A 238 -19.71 -3.68 -1.38
CA GLU A 238 -18.93 -4.35 -2.44
C GLU A 238 -17.69 -5.05 -1.87
N LEU A 239 -17.52 -6.34 -2.14
CA LEU A 239 -16.36 -7.10 -1.64
C LEU A 239 -15.07 -6.71 -2.38
N PRO A 240 -13.89 -6.91 -1.77
CA PRO A 240 -12.62 -6.50 -2.36
C PRO A 240 -12.34 -7.13 -3.73
N HIS A 241 -12.71 -8.40 -3.93
CA HIS A 241 -12.48 -9.10 -5.19
C HIS A 241 -13.43 -8.62 -6.30
N GLU A 242 -14.70 -8.38 -5.99
CA GLU A 242 -15.67 -7.81 -6.94
C GLU A 242 -15.22 -6.42 -7.41
N PHE A 243 -14.79 -5.59 -6.46
CA PHE A 243 -14.24 -4.26 -6.73
C PHE A 243 -12.97 -4.35 -7.60
N SER A 244 -12.03 -5.23 -7.24
CA SER A 244 -10.79 -5.42 -8.00
C SER A 244 -11.06 -5.88 -9.43
N ASN A 245 -12.01 -6.80 -9.64
CA ASN A 245 -12.38 -7.28 -10.97
C ASN A 245 -12.94 -6.15 -11.83
N ARG A 246 -13.86 -5.35 -11.28
CA ARG A 246 -14.41 -4.17 -11.98
C ARG A 246 -13.32 -3.16 -12.34
N LEU A 247 -12.44 -2.87 -11.38
CA LEU A 247 -11.37 -1.88 -11.55
C LEU A 247 -10.30 -2.33 -12.55
N THR A 248 -9.99 -3.63 -12.58
CA THR A 248 -9.05 -4.24 -13.52
C THR A 248 -9.62 -4.21 -14.94
N SER A 249 -10.89 -4.59 -15.12
CA SER A 249 -11.58 -4.52 -16.41
C SER A 249 -11.64 -3.08 -16.96
N ALA A 250 -11.78 -2.09 -16.08
CA ALA A 250 -11.80 -0.68 -16.48
C ALA A 250 -10.40 -0.09 -16.77
N HIS A 251 -9.32 -0.69 -16.25
CA HIS A 251 -7.97 -0.13 -16.32
C HIS A 251 -7.47 0.06 -17.76
N PHE A 252 -7.72 -0.93 -18.64
CA PHE A 252 -7.32 -0.88 -20.04
C PHE A 252 -7.96 0.33 -20.77
N HIS A 253 -9.28 0.48 -20.64
CA HIS A 253 -10.02 1.56 -21.30
C HIS A 253 -9.67 2.92 -20.72
N ALA A 254 -9.53 3.03 -19.40
CA ALA A 254 -9.13 4.26 -18.74
C ALA A 254 -7.72 4.71 -19.16
N SER A 255 -6.79 3.76 -19.28
CA SER A 255 -5.42 4.05 -19.76
C SER A 255 -5.44 4.56 -21.20
N LYS A 256 -6.16 3.88 -22.10
CA LYS A 256 -6.31 4.30 -23.50
C LYS A 256 -6.92 5.69 -23.64
N TYR A 257 -7.91 6.01 -22.80
CA TYR A 257 -8.50 7.35 -22.76
C TYR A 257 -7.47 8.41 -22.37
N LEU A 258 -6.69 8.18 -21.30
CA LEU A 258 -5.67 9.12 -20.85
C LEU A 258 -4.50 9.26 -21.82
N ASP A 259 -4.15 8.19 -22.55
CA ASP A 259 -3.11 8.23 -23.59
C ASP A 259 -3.52 9.10 -24.80
N ALA A 260 -4.82 9.29 -25.03
CA ALA A 260 -5.32 10.22 -26.04
C ALA A 260 -5.02 11.70 -25.71
N PHE A 261 -4.69 12.03 -24.45
CA PHE A 261 -4.38 13.39 -23.99
C PHE A 261 -2.88 13.58 -23.75
N SER A 262 -2.05 13.34 -24.77
CA SER A 262 -0.62 13.60 -24.68
C SER A 262 -0.33 15.11 -24.79
N SER A 263 0.53 15.61 -23.90
CA SER A 263 0.99 16.99 -23.98
C SER A 263 2.12 17.12 -25.01
N GLN A 264 1.91 17.93 -26.06
CA GLN A 264 2.88 18.14 -27.14
C GLN A 264 4.27 18.56 -26.62
N LEU A 265 4.33 19.41 -25.59
CA LEU A 265 5.59 19.83 -24.97
C LEU A 265 6.36 18.65 -24.34
N ALA A 266 5.67 17.73 -23.67
CA ALA A 266 6.33 16.53 -23.10
C ALA A 266 6.87 15.60 -24.18
N VAL A 267 6.15 15.44 -25.30
CA VAL A 267 6.60 14.61 -26.44
C VAL A 267 7.87 15.20 -27.07
N VAL A 268 7.88 16.51 -27.34
CA VAL A 268 9.05 17.20 -27.93
C VAL A 268 10.26 17.13 -27.01
N THR A 269 10.08 17.45 -25.72
CA THR A 269 11.17 17.39 -24.73
C THR A 269 11.72 15.97 -24.56
N ALA A 270 10.86 14.96 -24.44
CA ALA A 270 11.30 13.57 -24.32
C ALA A 270 12.03 13.07 -25.57
N THR A 271 11.62 13.50 -26.76
CA THR A 271 12.29 13.14 -28.02
C THR A 271 13.69 13.74 -28.09
N ASN A 272 13.84 15.02 -27.74
CA ASN A 272 15.13 15.70 -27.71
C ASN A 272 16.08 15.08 -26.66
N VAL A 273 15.58 14.82 -25.45
CA VAL A 273 16.38 14.18 -24.39
C VAL A 273 16.79 12.78 -24.79
N ARG A 274 15.89 11.99 -25.41
CA ARG A 274 16.19 10.66 -25.91
C ARG A 274 17.30 10.68 -26.95
N MET A 275 17.24 11.62 -27.91
CA MET A 275 18.26 11.74 -28.95
C MET A 275 19.63 12.12 -28.37
N LEU A 276 19.68 13.08 -27.46
CA LEU A 276 20.92 13.52 -26.82
C LEU A 276 21.53 12.41 -25.94
N ALA A 277 20.74 11.84 -25.03
CA ALA A 277 21.22 10.81 -24.10
C ALA A 277 21.57 9.50 -24.84
N GLY A 278 20.76 9.11 -25.82
CA GLY A 278 21.02 7.93 -26.66
C GLY A 278 22.27 8.10 -27.52
N GLY A 279 22.45 9.28 -28.13
CA GLY A 279 23.63 9.60 -28.93
C GLY A 279 24.92 9.57 -28.13
N VAL A 280 24.93 10.17 -26.93
CA VAL A 280 26.08 10.10 -26.01
C VAL A 280 26.41 8.66 -25.63
N SER A 281 25.40 7.88 -25.22
CA SER A 281 25.60 6.47 -24.84
C SER A 281 26.14 5.63 -26.01
N PHE A 282 25.61 5.83 -27.22
CA PHE A 282 26.07 5.14 -28.43
C PHE A 282 27.51 5.51 -28.80
N LEU A 283 27.84 6.81 -28.82
CA LEU A 283 29.19 7.27 -29.14
C LEU A 283 30.22 6.72 -28.14
N MET A 284 29.90 6.73 -26.84
CA MET A 284 30.80 6.17 -25.82
C MET A 284 31.00 4.67 -26.00
N LEU A 285 29.95 3.93 -26.35
CA LEU A 285 30.06 2.49 -26.63
C LEU A 285 30.89 2.24 -27.90
N ALA A 286 30.69 3.04 -28.96
CA ALA A 286 31.49 2.95 -30.19
C ALA A 286 32.98 3.24 -29.94
N ILE A 287 33.28 4.26 -29.12
CA ILE A 287 34.67 4.56 -28.72
C ILE A 287 35.27 3.40 -27.95
N ASN A 288 34.53 2.78 -27.02
CA ASN A 288 34.99 1.60 -26.29
C ASN A 288 35.29 0.41 -27.21
N LEU A 289 34.51 0.20 -28.27
CA LEU A 289 34.76 -0.89 -29.22
C LEU A 289 36.06 -0.72 -30.01
N VAL A 290 36.53 0.53 -30.17
CA VAL A 290 37.75 0.86 -30.91
C VAL A 290 38.95 0.99 -29.95
N CYS A 291 38.72 1.49 -28.74
CA CYS A 291 39.74 1.78 -27.75
C CYS A 291 39.31 1.28 -26.36
N ASP A 292 39.85 0.14 -25.95
CA ASP A 292 39.54 -0.50 -24.66
C ASP A 292 40.00 0.34 -23.44
N ASP A 293 41.01 1.21 -23.61
CA ASP A 293 41.61 1.98 -22.52
C ASP A 293 40.63 2.94 -21.81
N PHE A 294 39.57 3.39 -22.50
CA PHE A 294 38.60 4.33 -21.95
C PHE A 294 37.68 3.72 -20.88
N ILE A 295 37.51 2.40 -20.86
CA ILE A 295 36.67 1.70 -19.87
C ILE A 295 37.21 1.88 -18.45
N HIS A 296 38.53 2.01 -18.31
CA HIS A 296 39.20 2.17 -17.03
C HIS A 296 39.10 3.60 -16.45
N LEU A 297 38.64 4.57 -17.24
CA LEU A 297 38.52 5.95 -16.79
C LEU A 297 37.41 6.07 -15.72
N PRO A 298 37.66 6.73 -14.58
CA PRO A 298 36.66 6.88 -13.53
C PRO A 298 35.41 7.59 -14.06
N GLY A 299 34.24 6.95 -13.90
CA GLY A 299 32.95 7.51 -14.28
C GLY A 299 32.54 7.31 -15.75
N TRP A 300 33.41 6.80 -16.63
CA TRP A 300 33.07 6.58 -18.04
C TRP A 300 31.88 5.63 -18.21
N LEU A 301 31.94 4.45 -17.58
CA LEU A 301 30.83 3.50 -17.57
C LEU A 301 29.58 4.06 -16.90
N ALA A 302 29.73 4.85 -15.83
CA ALA A 302 28.60 5.43 -15.12
C ALA A 302 27.82 6.42 -15.99
N ILE A 303 28.52 7.26 -16.76
CA ILE A 303 27.92 8.19 -17.71
C ILE A 303 27.27 7.44 -18.87
N ALA A 304 27.94 6.45 -19.45
CA ALA A 304 27.41 5.66 -20.57
C ALA A 304 26.11 4.91 -20.18
N ILE A 305 26.09 4.30 -18.99
CA ILE A 305 24.92 3.58 -18.46
C ILE A 305 23.81 4.58 -18.07
N GLY A 306 24.16 5.68 -17.39
CA GLY A 306 23.19 6.71 -16.98
C GLY A 306 22.49 7.35 -18.18
N ALA A 307 23.24 7.71 -19.22
CA ALA A 307 22.69 8.23 -20.47
C ALA A 307 21.80 7.21 -21.18
N GLY A 308 22.22 5.92 -21.22
CA GLY A 308 21.39 4.84 -21.76
C GLY A 308 20.08 4.64 -20.99
N MET A 309 20.11 4.72 -19.65
CA MET A 309 18.91 4.63 -18.81
C MET A 309 17.96 5.82 -19.05
N LEU A 310 18.49 7.04 -19.14
CA LEU A 310 17.69 8.24 -19.44
C LEU A 310 17.01 8.15 -20.81
N ALA A 311 17.72 7.66 -21.83
CA ALA A 311 17.15 7.42 -23.15
C ALA A 311 16.01 6.37 -23.11
N ARG A 312 16.20 5.29 -22.33
CA ARG A 312 15.16 4.26 -22.13
C ARG A 312 13.92 4.79 -21.43
N VAL A 313 14.07 5.63 -20.42
CA VAL A 313 12.93 6.30 -19.73
C VAL A 313 12.13 7.12 -20.73
N CYS A 314 12.81 7.89 -21.57
CA CYS A 314 12.15 8.76 -22.55
C CYS A 314 11.54 8.00 -23.73
N SER A 315 11.76 6.68 -23.86
CA SER A 315 11.37 5.88 -25.04
C SER A 315 9.85 5.73 -25.25
N LYS A 316 9.07 5.80 -24.17
CA LYS A 316 7.62 5.53 -24.17
C LYS A 316 6.73 6.78 -24.13
N VAL A 317 7.32 7.98 -24.19
CA VAL A 317 6.60 9.27 -24.10
C VAL A 317 5.98 9.70 -25.46
N GLY A 318 5.97 8.83 -26.47
CA GLY A 318 5.49 9.12 -27.82
C GLY A 318 4.41 8.16 -28.28
#